data_AF-A0A945RDA8-F1
#
_entry.id   AF-A0A945RDA8-F1
#
_cell.length_a   1.000
_cell.length_b   1.000
_cell.length_c   1.000
_cell.angle_alpha   90.00
_cell.angle_beta   90.00
_cell.angle_gamma   90.00
#
_symmetry.space_group_name_H-M   'P 1'
#
loop_
_entity.id
_entity.type
_entity.pdbx_description
1 polymer ?
#
loop_
_entity_poly.entity_id
_entity_poly.type
_entity_poly.pdbx_seq_one_letter_code
_entity_poly.pdbx_strand_id
1 'polypeptide(L)'
;MENTFLIIIGIAVLAFIWLLWLRQNLLIDFREAMHQEKLLKRDLEKRRDTVPFLLESLRGEESLKNDWHRILTERQVFQDKFTNEDEWAFEKSLLEFITKPQNKSVHFLEAKKDIEDLSVLVEKEKLHLQEVVNRFNQRRKQFPYSVASAIFAFRKMNL
;
A
#
# COMPACT_ATOMS: atom_id res chain seq x y z
N MET A 1 0.78 -20.13 -53.47
CA MET A 1 1.35 -19.01 -52.70
C MET A 1 0.27 -18.19 -51.99
N GLU A 2 -0.92 -18.02 -52.57
CA GLU A 2 -2.04 -17.27 -51.93
C GLU A 2 -2.51 -17.88 -50.60
N ASN A 3 -2.67 -19.19 -50.51
CA ASN A 3 -3.07 -19.86 -49.26
C ASN A 3 -2.06 -19.66 -48.13
N THR A 4 -0.77 -19.61 -48.45
CA THR A 4 0.31 -19.43 -47.46
C THR A 4 0.28 -18.00 -46.88
N PHE A 5 -0.02 -17.00 -47.72
CA PHE A 5 -0.13 -15.60 -47.30
C PHE A 5 -1.35 -15.38 -46.38
N LEU A 6 -2.49 -16.01 -46.69
CA LEU A 6 -3.69 -15.97 -45.84
C LEU A 6 -3.44 -16.60 -44.46
N ILE A 7 -2.69 -17.72 -44.40
CA ILE A 7 -2.32 -18.37 -43.14
C ILE A 7 -1.42 -17.44 -42.30
N ILE A 8 -0.42 -16.80 -42.91
CA ILE A 8 0.49 -15.88 -42.21
C ILE A 8 -0.27 -14.68 -41.64
N ILE A 9 -1.18 -14.08 -42.41
CA ILE A 9 -2.03 -12.99 -41.92
C ILE A 9 -2.90 -13.46 -40.76
N GLY A 10 -3.51 -14.65 -40.86
CA GLY A 10 -4.31 -15.23 -39.79
C GLY A 10 -3.52 -15.37 -38.47
N ILE A 11 -2.29 -15.88 -38.54
CA ILE A 11 -1.39 -15.98 -37.38
C ILE A 11 -1.04 -14.60 -36.83
N ALA A 12 -0.74 -13.63 -37.70
CA ALA A 12 -0.40 -12.27 -37.29
C ALA A 12 -1.56 -11.56 -36.57
N VAL A 13 -2.80 -11.73 -37.06
CA VAL A 13 -4.01 -11.18 -36.43
C VAL A 13 -4.24 -11.82 -35.05
N LEU A 14 -4.11 -13.14 -34.94
CA LEU A 14 -4.24 -13.84 -33.66
C LEU A 14 -3.18 -13.38 -32.64
N ALA A 15 -1.93 -13.23 -33.09
CA ALA A 15 -0.84 -12.71 -32.26
C ALA A 15 -1.11 -11.27 -31.81
N PHE A 16 -1.68 -10.43 -32.69
CA PHE A 16 -2.02 -9.05 -32.36
C PHE A 16 -3.17 -8.94 -31.35
N ILE A 17 -4.24 -9.72 -31.52
CA ILE A 17 -5.35 -9.80 -30.55
C ILE A 17 -4.82 -10.29 -29.20
N TRP A 18 -3.96 -11.32 -29.19
CA TRP A 18 -3.34 -11.84 -27.97
C TRP A 18 -2.50 -10.77 -27.25
N LEU A 19 -1.71 -9.98 -27.98
CA LEU A 19 -0.94 -8.87 -27.41
C LEU A 19 -1.83 -7.77 -26.81
N LEU A 20 -2.92 -7.40 -27.50
CA LEU A 20 -3.87 -6.41 -27.00
C LEU A 20 -4.56 -6.89 -25.72
N TRP A 21 -4.98 -8.16 -25.67
CA TRP A 21 -5.59 -8.76 -24.48
C TRP A 21 -4.61 -8.76 -23.30
N LEU A 22 -3.36 -9.16 -23.53
CA LEU A 22 -2.33 -9.17 -22.51
C LEU A 22 -2.02 -7.76 -21.98
N ARG A 23 -1.98 -6.75 -22.86
CA ARG A 23 -1.84 -5.33 -22.48
C ARG A 23 -2.99 -4.85 -21.60
N GLN A 24 -4.22 -5.19 -21.97
CA GLN A 24 -5.40 -4.77 -21.21
C GLN A 24 -5.37 -5.34 -19.79
N ASN A 25 -5.02 -6.62 -19.63
CA ASN A 25 -4.88 -7.24 -18.31
C ASN A 25 -3.78 -6.59 -17.46
N LEU A 26 -2.62 -6.27 -18.05
CA LEU A 26 -1.56 -5.55 -17.35
C LEU A 26 -2.00 -4.14 -16.90
N LEU A 27 -2.78 -3.44 -17.73
CA LEU A 27 -3.34 -2.13 -17.37
C LEU A 27 -4.36 -2.23 -16.24
N ILE A 28 -5.16 -3.29 -16.20
CA ILE A 28 -6.10 -3.55 -15.11
C ILE A 28 -5.33 -3.77 -13.80
N ASP A 29 -4.35 -4.69 -13.79
CA ASP A 29 -3.55 -4.96 -12.59
C ASP A 29 -2.77 -3.72 -12.13
N PHE A 30 -2.26 -2.91 -13.07
CA PHE A 30 -1.58 -1.64 -12.76
C PHE A 30 -2.53 -0.64 -12.08
N ARG A 31 -3.74 -0.45 -12.61
CA ARG A 31 -4.73 0.46 -12.04
C ARG A 31 -5.23 -0.02 -10.68
N GLU A 32 -5.40 -1.33 -10.54
CA GLU A 32 -5.76 -1.96 -9.27
C GLU A 32 -4.67 -1.72 -8.22
N ALA A 33 -3.39 -1.94 -8.55
CA ALA A 33 -2.28 -1.65 -7.64
C ALA A 33 -2.24 -0.18 -7.22
N MET A 34 -2.37 0.75 -8.16
CA MET A 34 -2.41 2.19 -7.87
C MET A 34 -3.60 2.59 -6.98
N HIS A 35 -4.75 1.94 -7.19
CA HIS A 35 -5.93 2.17 -6.35
C HIS A 35 -5.69 1.68 -4.92
N GLN A 36 -5.15 0.47 -4.76
CA GLN A 36 -4.83 -0.10 -3.45
C GLN A 36 -3.75 0.70 -2.72
N GLU A 37 -2.72 1.16 -3.43
CA GLU A 37 -1.70 2.04 -2.85
C GLU A 37 -2.32 3.35 -2.31
N LYS A 38 -3.30 3.91 -3.03
CA LYS A 38 -4.00 5.12 -2.58
C LYS A 38 -4.87 4.86 -1.35
N LEU A 39 -5.54 3.71 -1.27
CA LEU A 39 -6.32 3.32 -0.09
C LEU A 39 -5.41 3.17 1.13
N LEU A 40 -4.31 2.43 0.96
CA LEU A 40 -3.30 2.24 2.00
C LEU A 40 -2.78 3.57 2.54
N LYS A 41 -2.39 4.50 1.64
CA LYS A 41 -1.92 5.84 2.05
C LYS A 41 -2.97 6.61 2.84
N ARG A 42 -4.24 6.57 2.39
CA ARG A 42 -5.34 7.25 3.07
C ARG A 42 -5.54 6.71 4.48
N ASP A 43 -5.48 5.40 4.68
CA ASP A 43 -5.77 4.80 5.97
C ASP A 43 -4.57 4.88 6.94
N LEU A 44 -3.34 4.89 6.42
CA LEU A 44 -2.14 5.32 7.16
C LEU A 44 -2.24 6.78 7.63
N GLU A 45 -2.67 7.70 6.75
CA GLU A 45 -2.91 9.11 7.08
C GLU A 45 -3.92 9.25 8.22
N LYS A 46 -5.08 8.60 8.10
CA LYS A 46 -6.10 8.61 9.15
C LYS A 46 -5.56 8.12 10.49
N ARG A 47 -4.77 7.04 10.49
CA ARG A 47 -4.16 6.52 11.72
C ARG A 47 -3.29 7.57 12.38
N ARG A 48 -2.44 8.26 11.60
CA ARG A 48 -1.60 9.37 12.11
C ARG A 48 -2.42 10.54 12.65
N ASP A 49 -3.60 10.80 12.09
CA ASP A 49 -4.49 11.88 12.53
C ASP A 49 -5.28 11.54 13.80
N THR A 50 -5.49 10.26 14.10
CA THR A 50 -6.08 9.79 15.37
C THR A 50 -5.09 9.86 16.55
N VAL A 51 -3.79 9.78 16.28
CA VAL A 51 -2.74 9.75 17.32
C VAL A 51 -2.76 10.97 18.27
N PRO A 52 -2.90 12.23 17.80
CA PRO A 52 -3.02 13.37 18.71
C PRO A 52 -4.18 13.26 19.69
N PHE A 53 -5.32 12.74 19.25
CA PHE A 53 -6.49 12.54 20.12
C PHE A 53 -6.23 11.47 21.19
N LEU A 54 -5.58 10.36 20.79
CA LEU A 54 -5.09 9.34 21.71
C LEU A 54 -4.13 9.94 22.75
N LEU A 55 -3.15 10.73 22.31
CA LEU A 55 -2.15 11.34 23.18
C LEU A 55 -2.76 12.35 24.15
N GLU A 56 -3.71 13.18 23.71
CA GLU A 56 -4.36 14.16 24.59
C GLU A 56 -5.16 13.47 25.71
N SER A 57 -5.77 12.31 25.43
CA SER A 57 -6.50 11.52 26.43
C SER A 57 -5.63 10.98 27.57
N LEU A 58 -4.30 10.99 27.40
CA LEU A 58 -3.30 10.50 28.36
C LEU A 58 -2.37 11.61 28.88
N ARG A 59 -2.63 12.88 28.56
CA ARG A 59 -1.74 14.01 28.88
C ARG A 59 -1.43 14.15 30.38
N GLY A 60 -2.32 13.69 31.25
CA GLY A 60 -2.16 13.71 32.70
C GLY A 60 -1.43 12.51 33.30
N GLU A 61 -1.03 11.53 32.50
CA GLU A 61 -0.45 10.27 33.00
C GLU A 61 1.08 10.34 33.04
N GLU A 62 1.63 10.72 34.20
CA GLU A 62 3.08 10.93 34.37
C GLU A 62 3.94 9.69 34.05
N SER A 63 3.41 8.50 34.33
CA SER A 63 4.10 7.22 34.05
C SER A 63 4.39 6.99 32.56
N LEU A 64 3.61 7.62 31.67
CA LEU A 64 3.72 7.47 30.22
C LEU A 64 4.36 8.67 29.54
N LYS A 65 4.78 9.70 30.29
CA LYS A 65 5.26 10.96 29.73
C LYS A 65 6.42 10.80 28.72
N ASN A 66 7.36 9.90 29.01
CA ASN A 66 8.49 9.63 28.12
C ASN A 66 8.04 8.97 26.81
N ASP A 67 7.13 8.00 26.89
CA ASP A 67 6.55 7.36 25.71
C ASP A 67 5.67 8.32 24.92
N TRP A 68 4.89 9.14 25.60
CA TRP A 68 4.06 10.18 25.00
C TRP A 68 4.92 11.14 24.16
N HIS A 69 6.03 11.64 24.71
CA HIS A 69 6.96 12.51 23.98
C HIS A 69 7.64 11.79 22.82
N ARG A 70 7.96 10.51 22.98
CA ARG A 70 8.55 9.67 21.94
C ARG A 70 7.58 9.50 20.75
N ILE A 71 6.34 9.08 20.99
CA ILE A 71 5.31 8.94 19.94
C ILE A 71 5.06 10.28 19.23
N LEU A 72 5.00 11.38 19.98
CA LEU A 72 4.84 12.71 19.39
C LEU A 72 6.01 13.06 18.46
N THR A 73 7.23 12.75 18.86
CA THR A 73 8.45 13.02 18.07
C THR A 73 8.51 12.13 16.84
N GLU A 74 8.23 10.83 16.96
CA GLU A 74 8.20 9.91 15.82
C GLU A 74 7.15 10.34 14.78
N ARG A 75 6.00 10.88 15.22
CA ARG A 75 4.99 11.44 14.31
C ARG A 75 5.49 12.63 13.50
N GLN A 76 6.43 13.42 14.01
CA GLN A 76 6.93 14.61 13.31
C GLN A 76 7.67 14.27 12.01
N VAL A 77 8.21 13.04 11.90
CA VAL A 77 8.89 12.56 10.68
C VAL A 77 7.98 12.62 9.46
N PHE A 78 6.66 12.46 9.65
CA PHE A 78 5.67 12.48 8.56
C PHE A 78 5.32 13.89 8.06
N GLN A 79 5.93 14.95 8.61
CA GLN A 79 5.82 16.31 8.06
C GLN A 79 6.72 16.51 6.84
N ASP A 80 7.75 15.69 6.70
CA ASP A 80 8.74 15.73 5.61
C ASP A 80 8.61 14.50 4.69
N LYS A 81 9.61 14.27 3.82
CA LYS A 81 9.68 13.05 3.01
C LYS A 81 9.96 11.84 3.92
N PHE A 82 8.98 10.95 4.01
CA PHE A 82 9.08 9.69 4.74
C PHE A 82 9.02 8.49 3.77
N THR A 83 9.45 7.33 4.28
CA THR A 83 9.43 6.04 3.59
C THR A 83 8.39 5.10 4.20
N ASN A 84 8.09 4.00 3.52
CA ASN A 84 7.23 2.96 4.06
C ASN A 84 7.84 2.32 5.33
N GLU A 85 9.17 2.27 5.44
CA GLU A 85 9.86 1.72 6.62
C GLU A 85 9.60 2.57 7.86
N ASP A 86 9.58 3.90 7.71
CA ASP A 86 9.25 4.84 8.78
C ASP A 86 7.82 4.61 9.30
N GLU A 87 6.88 4.29 8.41
CA GLU A 87 5.50 3.96 8.80
C GLU A 87 5.41 2.67 9.62
N TRP A 88 6.11 1.62 9.21
CA TRP A 88 6.07 0.35 9.93
C TRP A 88 6.76 0.44 11.29
N ALA A 89 7.83 1.24 11.38
CA ALA A 89 8.49 1.52 12.65
C ALA A 89 7.56 2.30 13.60
N PHE A 90 6.89 3.34 13.09
CA PHE A 90 5.92 4.13 13.85
C PHE A 90 4.72 3.29 14.30
N GLU A 91 4.16 2.44 13.43
CA GLU A 91 3.08 1.54 13.78
C GLU A 91 3.44 0.62 14.95
N LYS A 92 4.59 -0.04 14.85
CA LYS A 92 5.06 -0.94 15.90
C LYS A 92 5.17 -0.20 17.24
N SER A 93 5.79 0.97 17.20
CA SER A 93 5.94 1.85 18.35
C SER A 93 4.59 2.30 18.96
N LEU A 94 3.62 2.66 18.11
CA LEU A 94 2.28 3.05 18.52
C LEU A 94 1.51 1.88 19.15
N LEU A 95 1.60 0.68 18.56
CA LEU A 95 0.97 -0.53 19.09
C LEU A 95 1.58 -0.95 20.44
N GLU A 96 2.90 -0.81 20.58
CA GLU A 96 3.60 -1.01 21.86
C GLU A 96 3.18 0.02 22.92
N PHE A 97 2.85 1.25 22.50
CA PHE A 97 2.36 2.28 23.41
C PHE A 97 0.93 1.99 23.91
N ILE A 98 -0.02 1.68 23.03
CA ILE A 98 -1.43 1.44 23.40
C ILE A 98 -1.67 0.17 24.22
N THR A 99 -0.69 -0.73 24.26
CA THR A 99 -0.74 -1.98 25.02
C THR A 99 -0.21 -1.84 26.44
N LYS A 100 0.41 -0.70 26.79
CA LYS A 100 0.90 -0.44 28.13
C LYS A 100 -0.24 -0.31 29.16
N PRO A 101 0.01 -0.64 30.43
CA PRO A 101 -0.96 -0.42 31.50
C PRO A 101 -1.19 1.08 31.65
N GLN A 102 -2.42 1.54 31.40
CA GLN A 102 -2.77 2.96 31.43
C GLN A 102 -4.21 3.19 31.80
N ASN A 103 -4.52 4.43 32.19
CA ASN A 103 -5.85 4.80 32.64
C ASN A 103 -6.84 4.80 31.46
N LYS A 104 -7.79 3.87 31.48
CA LYS A 104 -8.71 3.58 30.37
C LYS A 104 -9.89 4.56 30.33
N SER A 105 -9.61 5.85 30.13
CA SER A 105 -10.65 6.83 29.87
C SER A 105 -11.46 6.42 28.63
N VAL A 106 -12.73 6.83 28.55
CA VAL A 106 -13.60 6.49 27.39
C VAL A 106 -12.97 6.98 26.09
N HIS A 107 -12.46 8.21 26.08
CA HIS A 107 -11.77 8.80 24.94
C HIS A 107 -10.51 8.01 24.53
N PHE A 108 -9.75 7.51 25.51
CA PHE A 108 -8.61 6.65 25.21
C PHE A 108 -9.05 5.33 24.57
N LEU A 109 -10.10 4.70 25.11
CA LEU A 109 -10.61 3.42 24.58
C LEU A 109 -11.16 3.56 23.16
N GLU A 110 -11.85 4.66 22.86
CA GLU A 110 -12.33 4.97 21.51
C GLU A 110 -11.16 5.17 20.55
N ALA A 111 -10.21 6.04 20.89
CA ALA A 111 -9.04 6.32 20.07
C ALA A 111 -8.17 5.06 19.84
N LYS A 112 -8.02 4.24 20.89
CA LYS A 112 -7.31 2.97 20.82
C LYS A 112 -8.00 2.02 19.84
N LYS A 113 -9.32 1.86 19.97
CA LYS A 113 -10.09 0.99 19.08
C LYS A 113 -9.98 1.45 17.63
N ASP A 114 -10.11 2.75 17.38
CA ASP A 114 -9.98 3.31 16.02
C ASP A 114 -8.59 3.00 15.42
N ILE A 115 -7.52 3.13 16.21
CA ILE A 115 -6.16 2.81 15.78
C ILE A 115 -6.00 1.30 15.52
N GLU A 116 -6.55 0.45 16.38
CA GLU A 116 -6.50 -1.01 16.20
C GLU A 116 -7.29 -1.44 14.94
N ASP A 117 -8.50 -0.92 14.75
CA ASP A 117 -9.34 -1.19 13.58
C ASP A 117 -8.65 -0.71 12.29
N LEU A 118 -8.03 0.48 12.32
CA LEU A 118 -7.23 0.99 11.20
C LEU A 118 -5.98 0.13 10.94
N SER A 119 -5.32 -0.38 11.97
CA SER A 119 -4.11 -1.21 11.80
C SER A 119 -4.46 -2.55 11.14
N VAL A 120 -5.59 -3.16 11.52
CA VAL A 120 -6.11 -4.37 10.84
C VAL A 120 -6.44 -4.09 9.37
N LEU A 121 -7.04 -2.93 9.09
CA LEU A 121 -7.38 -2.53 7.73
C LEU A 121 -6.13 -2.26 6.88
N VAL A 122 -5.15 -1.55 7.42
CA VAL A 122 -3.85 -1.28 6.79
C VAL A 122 -3.12 -2.58 6.44
N GLU A 123 -3.06 -3.54 7.36
CA GLU A 123 -2.41 -4.83 7.10
C GLU A 123 -3.13 -5.61 5.99
N LYS A 124 -4.47 -5.59 5.97
CA LYS A 124 -5.26 -6.19 4.88
C LYS A 124 -4.95 -5.54 3.53
N GLU A 125 -4.92 -4.21 3.46
CA GLU A 125 -4.64 -3.46 2.23
C GLU A 125 -3.21 -3.67 1.75
N LYS A 126 -2.24 -3.75 2.67
CA LYS A 126 -0.85 -4.07 2.38
C LYS A 126 -0.70 -5.46 1.76
N LEU A 127 -1.32 -6.49 2.37
CA LEU A 127 -1.31 -7.84 1.81
C LEU A 127 -1.93 -7.86 0.41
N HIS A 128 -3.06 -7.17 0.23
CA HIS A 128 -3.72 -7.11 -1.06
C HIS A 128 -2.89 -6.36 -2.12
N LEU A 129 -2.25 -5.25 -1.76
CA LEU A 129 -1.31 -4.55 -2.63
C LEU A 129 -0.13 -5.46 -3.03
N GLN A 130 0.42 -6.22 -2.09
CA GLN A 130 1.47 -7.20 -2.36
C GLN A 130 1.02 -8.26 -3.37
N GLU A 131 -0.18 -8.81 -3.21
CA GLU A 131 -0.76 -9.77 -4.15
C GLU A 131 -0.91 -9.18 -5.56
N VAL A 132 -1.46 -7.97 -5.68
CA VAL A 132 -1.68 -7.32 -6.98
C VAL A 132 -0.35 -6.96 -7.64
N VAL A 133 0.62 -6.43 -6.90
CA VAL A 133 1.97 -6.13 -7.41
C VAL A 133 2.69 -7.41 -7.84
N ASN A 134 2.56 -8.50 -7.10
CA ASN A 134 3.12 -9.80 -7.47
C ASN A 134 2.49 -10.34 -8.75
N ARG A 135 1.16 -10.26 -8.88
CA ARG A 135 0.41 -10.65 -10.08
C ARG A 135 0.82 -9.84 -11.30
N PHE A 136 0.92 -8.52 -11.14
CA PHE A 136 1.41 -7.60 -12.17
C PHE A 136 2.83 -7.99 -12.59
N ASN A 137 3.74 -8.20 -11.64
CA ASN A 137 5.13 -8.56 -11.90
C ASN A 137 5.28 -9.93 -12.58
N GLN A 138 4.43 -10.90 -12.25
CA GLN A 138 4.41 -12.22 -12.91
C GLN A 138 3.91 -12.12 -14.36
N ARG A 139 2.77 -11.46 -14.59
CA ARG A 139 2.22 -11.26 -15.94
C ARG A 139 3.14 -10.42 -16.81
N ARG A 140 3.81 -9.43 -16.21
CA ARG A 140 4.83 -8.62 -16.86
C ARG A 140 5.96 -9.50 -17.39
N LYS A 141 6.47 -10.47 -16.62
CA LYS A 141 7.52 -11.39 -17.09
C LYS A 141 7.10 -12.26 -18.27
N GLN A 142 5.81 -12.56 -18.41
CA GLN A 142 5.26 -13.36 -19.50
C GLN A 142 5.06 -12.54 -20.80
N PHE A 143 5.15 -11.21 -20.71
CA PHE A 143 5.08 -10.35 -21.89
C PHE A 143 6.39 -10.48 -22.69
N PRO A 144 6.35 -10.60 -24.03
CA PRO A 144 7.58 -10.64 -24.85
C PRO A 144 8.28 -9.27 -24.79
N TYR A 145 9.37 -9.18 -24.01
CA TYR A 145 9.77 -7.95 -23.31
C TYR A 145 10.87 -7.07 -23.94
N SER A 146 11.37 -7.28 -25.16
CA SER A 146 12.47 -6.43 -25.67
C SER A 146 12.06 -5.23 -26.53
N VAL A 147 10.95 -5.28 -27.27
CA VAL A 147 10.63 -4.22 -28.27
C VAL A 147 9.41 -3.37 -27.87
N ALA A 148 8.37 -3.96 -27.27
CA ALA A 148 7.15 -3.22 -26.91
C ALA A 148 7.24 -2.47 -25.56
N SER A 149 8.11 -2.90 -24.64
CA SER A 149 8.21 -2.31 -23.29
C SER A 149 8.78 -0.88 -23.29
N ALA A 150 9.68 -0.56 -24.23
CA ALA A 150 10.20 0.79 -24.45
C ALA A 150 9.13 1.78 -24.97
N ILE A 151 8.16 1.29 -25.73
CA ILE A 151 7.09 2.09 -26.32
C ILE A 151 5.96 2.33 -25.29
N PHE A 152 5.74 1.40 -24.36
CA PHE A 152 4.59 1.43 -23.43
C PHE A 152 4.92 1.71 -21.96
N ALA A 153 6.19 1.95 -21.61
CA ALA A 153 6.61 2.50 -20.31
C ALA A 153 6.18 1.75 -19.02
N PHE A 154 5.85 0.45 -19.10
CA PHE A 154 5.50 -0.35 -17.91
C PHE A 154 6.74 -0.72 -17.08
N ARG A 155 7.19 0.19 -16.21
CA ARG A 155 8.29 -0.08 -15.27
C ARG A 155 7.89 -1.10 -14.20
N LYS A 156 8.88 -1.77 -13.61
CA LYS A 156 8.68 -2.65 -12.44
C LYS A 156 8.06 -1.81 -11.32
N MET A 157 7.02 -2.33 -10.68
CA MET A 157 6.56 -1.81 -9.39
C MET A 157 7.41 -2.38 -8.27
N ASN A 158 7.92 -1.51 -7.42
CA ASN A 158 8.54 -1.86 -6.15
C ASN A 158 7.55 -1.53 -5.03
N LEU A 159 7.44 -2.42 -4.06
CA LEU A 159 6.81 -2.16 -2.77
C LEU A 159 7.79 -1.42 -1.85
#